data_AF-A0A5N9A5D7-F1
#
_entry.id   AF-A0A5N9A5D7-F1
#
_cell.length_a   1.000
_cell.length_b   1.000
_cell.length_c   1.000
_cell.angle_alpha   90.00
_cell.angle_beta   90.00
_cell.angle_gamma   90.00
#
_symmetry.space_group_name_H-M   'P 1'
#
loop_
_entity.id
_entity.type
_entity.pdbx_description
1 polymer ?
#
loop_
_entity_poly.entity_id
_entity_poly.type
_entity_poly.pdbx_seq_one_letter_code
_entity_poly.pdbx_strand_id
1 'polypeptide(L)'
;MGTNHITKLEDPIDVMLLMHKAFRALSDRTEALVAKAETIEDIEELNEVFGFWVNQILYHATVEDEVMTSPLQNSQPARDNETEHAELAGKAGDLVKFIGLGNSAGLKESVREAAFSLEEEQHKELEERFHEVEDALAQVLGEKKVTARTIRHLHSRLMGVRILELDHFENEEAFVCSLVREEIDEAGQLYMVRRLLIDDSAENPRWIIDWVHSELDPSEQVLLEELEARFQGAAQPA
;
A
#
# COMPACT_ATOMS: atom_id res chain seq x y z
N MET A 1 7.09 -14.91 13.31
CA MET A 1 7.97 -13.78 13.64
C MET A 1 7.31 -12.99 14.76
N GLY A 2 8.07 -12.42 15.69
CA GLY A 2 7.48 -11.71 16.83
C GLY A 2 6.72 -10.49 16.35
N THR A 3 5.43 -10.41 16.64
CA THR A 3 4.64 -9.19 16.45
C THR A 3 5.20 -8.16 17.43
N ASN A 4 5.97 -7.19 16.94
CA ASN A 4 6.36 -6.02 17.74
C ASN A 4 5.07 -5.32 18.14
N HIS A 5 4.65 -5.54 19.38
CA HIS A 5 3.44 -4.96 19.90
C HIS A 5 3.69 -3.49 20.20
N ILE A 6 2.97 -2.61 19.52
CA ILE A 6 3.13 -1.17 19.66
C ILE A 6 2.32 -0.75 20.89
N THR A 7 3.02 -0.28 21.91
CA THR A 7 2.41 0.04 23.22
C THR A 7 2.15 1.53 23.41
N LYS A 8 2.70 2.37 22.53
CA LYS A 8 2.56 3.83 22.56
C LYS A 8 2.96 4.44 21.21
N LEU A 9 2.32 5.57 20.88
CA LEU A 9 2.75 6.51 19.85
C LEU A 9 3.38 7.72 20.56
N GLU A 10 4.67 7.97 20.36
CA GLU A 10 5.36 9.13 20.97
C GLU A 10 5.02 10.41 20.22
N ASP A 11 5.02 10.32 18.89
CA ASP A 11 4.66 11.40 17.96
C ASP A 11 3.45 10.97 17.11
N PRO A 12 2.62 11.90 16.61
CA PRO A 12 1.51 11.55 15.72
C PRO A 12 1.92 10.67 14.53
N ILE A 13 3.09 10.94 13.92
CA ILE A 13 3.59 10.17 12.78
C ILE A 13 3.91 8.70 13.10
N ASP A 14 4.05 8.32 14.37
CA ASP A 14 4.28 6.92 14.75
C ASP A 14 3.10 6.00 14.38
N VAL A 15 1.95 6.55 13.99
CA VAL A 15 0.84 5.77 13.42
C VAL A 15 1.23 5.01 12.16
N MET A 16 2.26 5.44 11.44
CA MET A 16 2.83 4.71 10.30
C MET A 16 3.18 3.27 10.69
N LEU A 17 3.66 3.05 11.92
CA LEU A 17 3.94 1.70 12.43
C LEU A 17 2.68 0.83 12.51
N LEU A 18 1.53 1.42 12.84
CA LEU A 18 0.23 0.75 12.88
C LEU A 18 -0.30 0.49 11.46
N MET A 19 -0.17 1.47 10.56
CA MET A 19 -0.54 1.33 9.15
C MET A 19 0.27 0.20 8.49
N HIS A 20 1.61 0.23 8.62
CA HIS A 20 2.49 -0.81 8.06
C HIS A 20 2.23 -2.17 8.70
N LYS A 21 1.80 -2.22 9.98
CA LYS A 21 1.34 -3.48 10.58
C LYS A 21 0.08 -4.02 9.90
N ALA A 22 -0.89 -3.16 9.56
CA ALA A 22 -2.07 -3.54 8.81
C ALA A 22 -1.73 -4.04 7.39
N PHE A 23 -0.82 -3.36 6.68
CA PHE A 23 -0.29 -3.82 5.39
C PHE A 23 0.36 -5.20 5.50
N ARG A 24 1.25 -5.40 6.48
CA ARG A 24 1.87 -6.71 6.74
C ARG A 24 0.85 -7.81 7.00
N ALA A 25 -0.22 -7.53 7.74
CA ALA A 25 -1.31 -8.48 7.96
C ALA A 25 -2.07 -8.81 6.67
N LEU A 26 -2.28 -7.82 5.80
CA LEU A 26 -2.91 -8.01 4.50
C LEU A 26 -2.02 -8.80 3.53
N SER A 27 -0.73 -8.48 3.42
CA SER A 27 0.20 -9.20 2.55
C SER A 27 0.45 -10.64 3.03
N ASP A 28 0.52 -10.87 4.35
CA ASP A 28 0.55 -12.22 4.95
C ASP A 28 -0.70 -13.05 4.60
N ARG A 29 -1.88 -12.43 4.68
CA ARG A 29 -3.15 -13.09 4.32
C ARG A 29 -3.17 -13.44 2.83
N THR A 30 -2.71 -12.54 1.98
CA THR A 30 -2.65 -12.73 0.53
C THR A 30 -1.68 -13.87 0.17
N GLU A 31 -0.52 -13.95 0.82
CA GLU A 31 0.42 -15.07 0.68
C GLU A 31 -0.24 -16.40 1.11
N ALA A 32 -0.95 -16.40 2.24
CA ALA A 32 -1.61 -17.61 2.73
C ALA A 32 -2.71 -18.12 1.79
N LEU A 33 -3.39 -17.22 1.06
CA LEU A 33 -4.41 -17.57 0.06
C LEU A 33 -3.75 -18.26 -1.14
N VAL A 34 -2.71 -17.67 -1.73
CA VAL A 34 -2.02 -18.28 -2.88
C VAL A 34 -1.39 -19.64 -2.53
N ALA A 35 -0.86 -19.79 -1.31
CA ALA A 35 -0.27 -21.04 -0.85
C ALA A 35 -1.28 -22.20 -0.72
N LYS A 36 -2.58 -21.89 -0.57
CA LYS A 36 -3.66 -22.86 -0.37
C LYS A 36 -4.60 -23.00 -1.57
N ALA A 37 -4.42 -22.18 -2.61
CA ALA A 37 -5.32 -22.17 -3.76
C ALA A 37 -5.27 -23.50 -4.54
N GLU A 38 -6.42 -24.13 -4.70
CA GLU A 38 -6.61 -25.39 -5.43
C GLU A 38 -7.63 -25.25 -6.58
N THR A 39 -8.50 -24.26 -6.50
CA THR A 39 -9.66 -24.04 -7.38
C THR A 39 -9.61 -22.66 -8.05
N ILE A 40 -10.41 -22.45 -9.08
CA ILE A 40 -10.47 -21.13 -9.75
C ILE A 40 -11.13 -20.11 -8.81
N GLU A 41 -12.08 -20.55 -8.01
CA GLU A 41 -12.73 -19.75 -6.99
C GLU A 41 -11.73 -19.23 -5.94
N ASP A 42 -10.75 -20.05 -5.54
CA ASP A 42 -9.66 -19.58 -4.65
C ASP A 42 -8.78 -18.50 -5.32
N ILE A 43 -8.65 -18.56 -6.65
CA ILE A 43 -7.89 -17.56 -7.42
C ILE A 43 -8.69 -16.27 -7.61
N GLU A 44 -10.02 -16.35 -7.73
CA GLU A 44 -10.91 -15.19 -7.74
C GLU A 44 -10.84 -14.46 -6.39
N GLU A 45 -10.91 -15.19 -5.26
CA GLU A 45 -10.74 -14.62 -3.92
C GLU A 45 -9.36 -13.96 -3.76
N LEU A 46 -8.30 -14.65 -4.18
CA LEU A 46 -6.94 -14.10 -4.17
C LEU A 46 -6.85 -12.79 -4.98
N ASN A 47 -7.47 -12.75 -6.17
CA ASN A 47 -7.46 -11.57 -7.03
C ASN A 47 -8.18 -10.37 -6.39
N GLU A 48 -9.29 -10.61 -5.68
CA GLU A 48 -9.99 -9.57 -4.93
C GLU A 48 -9.13 -9.01 -3.80
N VAL A 49 -8.51 -9.88 -3.00
CA VAL A 49 -7.65 -9.46 -1.89
C VAL A 49 -6.39 -8.75 -2.38
N PHE A 50 -5.78 -9.23 -3.46
CA PHE A 50 -4.64 -8.57 -4.10
C PHE A 50 -5.00 -7.20 -4.67
N GLY A 51 -6.16 -7.08 -5.34
CA GLY A 51 -6.66 -5.79 -5.83
C GLY A 51 -6.92 -4.80 -4.69
N PHE A 52 -7.48 -5.27 -3.57
CA PHE A 52 -7.63 -4.46 -2.37
C PHE A 52 -6.28 -3.99 -1.81
N TRP A 53 -5.30 -4.88 -1.72
CA TRP A 53 -3.95 -4.57 -1.29
C TRP A 53 -3.28 -3.48 -2.14
N VAL A 54 -3.36 -3.61 -3.46
CA VAL A 54 -2.85 -2.59 -4.40
C VAL A 54 -3.52 -1.23 -4.18
N ASN A 55 -4.84 -1.20 -3.99
CA ASN A 55 -5.56 0.05 -3.73
C ASN A 55 -5.10 0.75 -2.43
N GLN A 56 -4.82 -0.03 -1.38
CA GLN A 56 -4.28 0.52 -0.13
C GLN A 56 -2.90 1.15 -0.34
N ILE A 57 -1.98 0.43 -1.00
CA ILE A 57 -0.61 0.93 -1.22
C ILE A 57 -0.64 2.19 -2.08
N LEU A 58 -1.44 2.20 -3.16
CA LEU A 58 -1.55 3.35 -4.04
C LEU A 58 -1.99 4.61 -3.31
N TYR A 59 -3.02 4.48 -2.47
CA TYR A 59 -3.52 5.60 -1.70
C TYR A 59 -2.45 6.11 -0.73
N HIS A 60 -1.85 5.20 0.03
CA HIS A 60 -0.81 5.49 1.02
C HIS A 60 0.35 6.28 0.39
N ALA A 61 0.96 5.70 -0.65
CA ALA A 61 2.06 6.30 -1.38
C ALA A 61 1.72 7.69 -1.94
N THR A 62 0.53 7.82 -2.55
CA THR A 62 0.07 9.10 -3.14
C THR A 62 -0.05 10.18 -2.08
N VAL A 63 -0.62 9.85 -0.92
CA VAL A 63 -0.81 10.82 0.15
C VAL A 63 0.51 11.20 0.79
N GLU A 64 1.42 10.25 1.00
CA GLU A 64 2.76 10.51 1.53
C GLU A 64 3.54 11.47 0.67
N ASP A 65 3.50 11.27 -0.65
CA ASP A 65 4.10 12.18 -1.61
C ASP A 65 3.54 13.59 -1.49
N GLU A 66 2.21 13.71 -1.35
CA GLU A 66 1.56 15.01 -1.27
C GLU A 66 1.88 15.76 0.03
N VAL A 67 1.75 15.07 1.18
CA VAL A 67 1.69 15.74 2.48
C VAL A 67 2.87 15.47 3.38
N MET A 68 3.63 14.41 3.16
CA MET A 68 4.72 13.99 4.05
C MET A 68 6.10 14.28 3.45
N THR A 69 6.38 13.81 2.24
CA THR A 69 7.70 13.94 1.61
C THR A 69 7.87 15.26 0.87
N SER A 70 6.84 15.77 0.18
CA SER A 70 6.89 17.06 -0.55
C SER A 70 7.32 18.26 0.31
N PRO A 71 6.88 18.39 1.59
CA PRO A 71 7.41 19.43 2.49
C PRO A 71 8.92 19.33 2.77
N LEU A 72 9.53 18.14 2.62
CA LEU A 72 10.93 17.84 2.91
C LEU A 72 11.84 18.08 1.68
N GLN A 73 11.80 19.29 1.12
CA GLN A 73 12.38 19.62 -0.19
C GLN A 73 13.90 19.39 -0.33
N ASN A 74 14.65 19.34 0.78
CA ASN A 74 16.11 19.13 0.78
C ASN A 74 16.53 17.77 1.36
N SER A 75 15.61 16.80 1.38
CA SER A 75 15.84 15.46 1.90
C SER A 75 16.00 14.44 0.78
N GLN A 76 17.17 13.84 0.67
CA GLN A 76 17.39 12.72 -0.26
C GLN A 76 16.47 11.53 0.05
N PRO A 77 16.31 11.09 1.32
CA PRO A 77 15.33 10.05 1.65
C PRO A 77 13.90 10.35 1.17
N ALA A 78 13.45 11.60 1.23
CA ALA A 78 12.13 11.99 0.74
C ALA A 78 12.03 11.92 -0.79
N ARG A 79 13.11 12.24 -1.52
CA ARG A 79 13.15 12.14 -2.99
C ARG A 79 13.22 10.69 -3.47
N ASP A 80 13.98 9.86 -2.75
CA ASP A 80 14.07 8.42 -3.02
C ASP A 80 12.67 7.79 -2.86
N ASN A 81 11.96 8.13 -1.77
CA ASN A 81 10.59 7.67 -1.50
C ASN A 81 9.59 8.07 -2.60
N GLU A 82 9.57 9.34 -3.00
CA GLU A 82 8.69 9.82 -4.09
C GLU A 82 9.00 9.15 -5.44
N THR A 83 10.27 8.81 -5.68
CA THR A 83 10.68 8.11 -6.91
C THR A 83 10.14 6.68 -6.93
N GLU A 84 10.25 5.95 -5.81
CA GLU A 84 9.66 4.61 -5.66
C GLU A 84 8.13 4.63 -5.85
N HIS A 85 7.45 5.66 -5.31
CA HIS A 85 6.00 5.82 -5.41
C HIS A 85 5.50 6.15 -6.82
N ALA A 86 6.18 7.05 -7.52
CA ALA A 86 5.79 7.47 -8.86
C ALA A 86 5.74 6.30 -9.86
N GLU A 87 6.63 5.32 -9.66
CA GLU A 87 6.69 4.11 -10.47
C GLU A 87 5.54 3.15 -10.13
N LEU A 88 5.24 2.96 -8.85
CA LEU A 88 4.10 2.18 -8.39
C LEU A 88 2.76 2.74 -8.94
N ALA A 89 2.59 4.06 -8.94
CA ALA A 89 1.35 4.72 -9.38
C ALA A 89 1.09 4.60 -10.89
N GLY A 90 2.13 4.62 -11.72
CA GLY A 90 2.01 4.60 -13.19
C GLY A 90 1.30 3.36 -13.75
N LYS A 91 1.43 2.21 -13.08
CA LYS A 91 0.98 0.91 -13.61
C LYS A 91 -0.06 0.19 -12.75
N ALA A 92 -0.13 0.45 -11.45
CA ALA A 92 -1.27 -0.01 -10.64
C ALA A 92 -2.60 0.64 -11.11
N GLY A 93 -2.55 1.83 -11.74
CA GLY A 93 -3.68 2.42 -12.46
C GLY A 93 -4.14 1.63 -13.71
N ASP A 94 -3.26 0.86 -14.34
CA ASP A 94 -3.61 -0.08 -15.41
C ASP A 94 -4.25 -1.36 -14.84
N LEU A 95 -3.81 -1.81 -13.67
CA LEU A 95 -4.37 -2.95 -12.94
C LEU A 95 -5.80 -2.70 -12.45
N VAL A 96 -6.07 -1.58 -11.78
CA VAL A 96 -7.41 -1.25 -11.27
C VAL A 96 -8.43 -1.21 -12.42
N LYS A 97 -8.01 -0.71 -13.59
CA LYS A 97 -8.83 -0.74 -14.82
C LYS A 97 -9.04 -2.17 -15.34
N PHE A 98 -8.04 -3.04 -15.25
CA PHE A 98 -8.14 -4.44 -15.65
C PHE A 98 -9.08 -5.25 -14.74
N ILE A 99 -8.96 -5.12 -13.41
CA ILE A 99 -9.81 -5.80 -12.42
C ILE A 99 -11.26 -5.29 -12.51
N GLY A 100 -11.46 -3.98 -12.64
CA GLY A 100 -12.78 -3.36 -12.70
C GLY A 100 -13.63 -3.75 -13.92
N LEU A 101 -13.03 -4.31 -14.98
CA LEU A 101 -13.74 -4.70 -16.20
C LEU A 101 -14.25 -6.16 -16.17
N GLY A 102 -13.83 -6.98 -15.21
CA GLY A 102 -14.22 -8.40 -15.14
C GLY A 102 -13.85 -9.20 -16.40
N ASN A 103 -14.13 -10.51 -16.38
CA ASN A 103 -13.66 -11.49 -17.37
C ASN A 103 -14.26 -11.37 -18.81
N SER A 104 -14.69 -10.17 -19.22
CA SER A 104 -15.16 -9.92 -20.58
C SER A 104 -14.99 -8.45 -20.99
N ALA A 105 -14.04 -8.24 -21.92
CA ALA A 105 -13.72 -7.00 -22.64
C ALA A 105 -13.00 -5.93 -21.79
N GLY A 106 -11.81 -5.45 -22.14
CA GLY A 106 -10.98 -5.68 -23.31
C GLY A 106 -9.73 -4.84 -23.16
N LEU A 107 -8.57 -5.47 -23.34
CA LEU A 107 -7.26 -4.84 -23.36
C LEU A 107 -7.08 -4.01 -24.65
N LYS A 108 -7.84 -2.93 -24.80
CA LYS A 108 -7.62 -1.89 -25.80
C LYS A 108 -8.13 -0.57 -25.24
N GLU A 109 -7.18 0.27 -24.84
CA GLU A 109 -7.29 1.72 -24.54
C GLU A 109 -6.87 2.13 -23.11
N SER A 110 -5.70 1.69 -22.64
CA SER A 110 -4.97 2.40 -21.56
C SER A 110 -3.53 2.81 -21.91
N VAL A 111 -2.98 2.37 -23.04
CA VAL A 111 -1.58 2.66 -23.43
C VAL A 111 -1.42 3.99 -24.17
N ARG A 112 -2.11 5.07 -23.77
CA ARG A 112 -1.97 6.34 -24.50
C ARG A 112 -2.13 7.63 -23.71
N GLU A 113 -1.62 7.74 -22.48
CA GLU A 113 -1.36 9.09 -21.96
C GLU A 113 -0.35 9.31 -20.82
N ALA A 114 0.38 8.31 -20.31
CA ALA A 114 1.39 8.57 -19.29
C ALA A 114 2.80 8.66 -19.91
N ALA A 115 3.17 9.86 -20.36
CA ALA A 115 4.53 10.23 -20.71
C ALA A 115 5.11 11.09 -19.58
N PHE A 116 6.25 10.68 -18.99
CA PHE A 116 7.51 11.45 -18.80
C PHE A 116 8.40 10.88 -17.66
N SER A 117 9.65 10.49 -18.03
CA SER A 117 10.96 10.52 -17.32
C SER A 117 11.05 10.22 -15.81
N LEU A 118 11.91 9.31 -15.31
CA LEU A 118 13.39 9.37 -15.28
C LEU A 118 14.02 7.97 -15.05
N GLU A 119 15.33 7.84 -15.29
CA GLU A 119 16.15 6.62 -15.11
C GLU A 119 16.54 6.37 -13.64
N GLU A 120 16.39 5.13 -13.12
CA GLU A 120 17.44 4.39 -12.37
C GLU A 120 17.07 2.90 -12.16
N GLU A 121 18.06 2.02 -12.22
CA GLU A 121 17.90 0.57 -12.45
C GLU A 121 17.51 -0.25 -11.19
N GLN A 122 17.31 0.40 -10.03
CA GLN A 122 16.77 -0.24 -8.81
C GLN A 122 15.27 0.05 -8.62
N HIS A 123 14.72 0.94 -9.45
CA HIS A 123 13.43 1.57 -9.26
C HIS A 123 12.30 0.74 -9.96
N LYS A 124 12.58 0.13 -11.12
CA LYS A 124 11.66 -0.75 -11.87
C LYS A 124 11.10 -1.98 -11.12
N GLU A 125 11.67 -2.38 -9.98
CA GLU A 125 11.45 -3.73 -9.46
C GLU A 125 10.06 -3.93 -8.81
N LEU A 126 9.59 -3.03 -7.93
CA LEU A 126 8.31 -3.21 -7.23
C LEU A 126 7.14 -3.19 -8.21
N GLU A 127 7.18 -2.25 -9.14
CA GLU A 127 6.26 -2.14 -10.26
C GLU A 127 6.26 -3.41 -11.15
N GLU A 128 7.43 -3.87 -11.59
CA GLU A 128 7.56 -5.11 -12.37
C GLU A 128 7.01 -6.31 -11.59
N ARG A 129 7.20 -6.38 -10.26
CA ARG A 129 6.65 -7.47 -9.44
C ARG A 129 5.14 -7.46 -9.38
N PHE A 130 4.49 -6.31 -9.21
CA PHE A 130 3.02 -6.25 -9.22
C PHE A 130 2.47 -6.75 -10.55
N HIS A 131 2.99 -6.26 -11.67
CA HIS A 131 2.58 -6.72 -13.00
C HIS A 131 2.85 -8.20 -13.26
N GLU A 132 3.96 -8.73 -12.76
CA GLU A 132 4.23 -10.15 -12.86
C GLU A 132 3.22 -11.01 -12.07
N VAL A 133 2.69 -10.51 -10.95
CA VAL A 133 1.59 -11.16 -10.21
C VAL A 133 0.30 -11.08 -11.00
N GLU A 134 0.00 -9.92 -11.58
CA GLU A 134 -1.21 -9.69 -12.38
C GLU A 134 -1.26 -10.59 -13.62
N ASP A 135 -0.19 -10.63 -14.40
CA ASP A 135 -0.06 -11.50 -15.57
C ASP A 135 -0.23 -12.97 -15.17
N ALA A 136 0.33 -13.35 -14.02
CA ALA A 136 0.17 -14.69 -13.47
C ALA A 136 -1.28 -14.98 -13.05
N LEU A 137 -1.98 -14.02 -12.42
CA LEU A 137 -3.40 -14.14 -12.05
C LEU A 137 -4.28 -14.26 -13.31
N ALA A 138 -4.11 -13.36 -14.26
CA ALA A 138 -4.86 -13.33 -15.53
C ALA A 138 -4.67 -14.62 -16.33
N GLN A 139 -3.44 -15.16 -16.35
CA GLN A 139 -3.17 -16.45 -16.97
C GLN A 139 -3.98 -17.56 -16.30
N VAL A 140 -4.01 -17.64 -14.97
CA VAL A 140 -4.71 -18.71 -14.24
C VAL A 140 -6.23 -18.58 -14.39
N LEU A 141 -6.77 -17.36 -14.30
CA LEU A 141 -8.20 -17.10 -14.48
C LEU A 141 -8.69 -17.40 -15.91
N GLY A 142 -7.79 -17.31 -16.90
CA GLY A 142 -8.05 -17.73 -18.28
C GLY A 142 -7.96 -19.25 -18.50
N GLU A 143 -7.43 -20.01 -17.55
CA GLU A 143 -7.32 -21.47 -17.62
C GLU A 143 -8.59 -22.17 -17.11
N LYS A 144 -8.80 -23.43 -17.53
CA LYS A 144 -9.95 -24.24 -17.07
C LYS A 144 -9.70 -24.96 -15.74
N LYS A 145 -8.48 -24.94 -15.24
CA LYS A 145 -8.07 -25.63 -14.02
C LYS A 145 -6.82 -24.98 -13.44
N VAL A 146 -6.74 -24.93 -12.12
CA VAL A 146 -5.52 -24.55 -11.42
C VAL A 146 -4.53 -25.71 -11.41
N THR A 147 -3.24 -25.41 -11.51
CA THR A 147 -2.17 -26.41 -11.44
C THR A 147 -1.13 -26.03 -10.42
N ALA A 148 -0.46 -27.03 -9.83
CA ALA A 148 0.67 -26.79 -8.92
C ALA A 148 1.84 -26.02 -9.57
N ARG A 149 1.92 -25.96 -10.91
CA ARG A 149 2.91 -25.13 -11.60
C ARG A 149 2.50 -23.66 -11.57
N THR A 150 1.25 -23.37 -11.92
CA THR A 150 0.75 -21.99 -11.97
C THR A 150 0.67 -21.37 -10.58
N ILE A 151 0.27 -22.14 -9.55
CA ILE A 151 0.32 -21.70 -8.15
C ILE A 151 1.73 -21.35 -7.70
N ARG A 152 2.72 -22.21 -7.99
CA ARG A 152 4.12 -21.90 -7.63
C ARG A 152 4.66 -20.67 -8.34
N HIS A 153 4.24 -20.44 -9.59
CA HIS A 153 4.63 -19.24 -10.32
C HIS A 153 4.04 -17.99 -9.68
N LEU A 154 2.73 -17.99 -9.46
CA LEU A 154 1.99 -16.90 -8.83
C LEU A 154 2.53 -16.58 -7.43
N HIS A 155 2.73 -17.60 -6.60
CA HIS A 155 3.32 -17.46 -5.27
C HIS A 155 4.71 -16.81 -5.34
N SER A 156 5.56 -17.22 -6.28
CA SER A 156 6.89 -16.65 -6.42
C SER A 156 6.86 -15.16 -6.77
N ARG A 157 5.90 -14.72 -7.58
CA ARG A 157 5.75 -13.30 -7.93
C ARG A 157 5.22 -12.49 -6.76
N LEU A 158 4.22 -13.04 -6.05
CA LEU A 158 3.60 -12.39 -4.90
C LEU A 158 4.61 -12.18 -3.76
N MET A 159 5.49 -13.15 -3.54
CA MET A 159 6.60 -12.98 -2.60
C MET A 159 7.54 -11.84 -2.98
N GLY A 160 7.76 -11.59 -4.28
CA GLY A 160 8.57 -10.47 -4.74
C GLY A 160 7.96 -9.13 -4.33
N VAL A 161 6.65 -8.97 -4.53
CA VAL A 161 5.91 -7.79 -4.08
C VAL A 161 6.03 -7.60 -2.57
N ARG A 162 5.76 -8.66 -1.79
CA ARG A 162 5.78 -8.60 -0.32
C ARG A 162 7.17 -8.25 0.23
N ILE A 163 8.26 -8.73 -0.38
CA ILE A 163 9.62 -8.39 0.04
C ILE A 163 9.86 -6.89 -0.15
N LEU A 164 9.48 -6.35 -1.30
CA LEU A 164 9.70 -4.94 -1.62
C LEU A 164 8.81 -4.00 -0.78
N GLU A 165 7.57 -4.40 -0.49
CA GLU A 165 6.72 -3.70 0.49
C GLU A 165 7.43 -3.60 1.86
N LEU A 166 7.96 -4.72 2.35
CA LEU A 166 8.63 -4.76 3.65
C LEU A 166 9.89 -3.88 3.66
N ASP A 167 10.72 -3.98 2.63
CA ASP A 167 11.95 -3.17 2.51
C ASP A 167 11.61 -1.67 2.42
N HIS A 168 10.56 -1.31 1.67
CA HIS A 168 10.07 0.05 1.55
C HIS A 168 9.62 0.60 2.92
N PHE A 169 8.76 -0.12 3.63
CA PHE A 169 8.31 0.29 4.97
C PHE A 169 9.45 0.36 5.98
N GLU A 170 10.41 -0.56 5.96
CA GLU A 170 11.58 -0.50 6.85
C GLU A 170 12.41 0.77 6.60
N ASN A 171 12.59 1.14 5.33
CA ASN A 171 13.29 2.38 4.96
C ASN A 171 12.51 3.63 5.38
N GLU A 172 11.21 3.66 5.11
CA GLU A 172 10.35 4.78 5.45
C GLU A 172 10.28 5.01 6.97
N GLU A 173 10.07 3.95 7.74
CA GLU A 173 10.05 3.98 9.20
C GLU A 173 11.39 4.49 9.77
N ALA A 174 12.51 4.05 9.19
CA ALA A 174 13.85 4.40 9.66
C ALA A 174 14.27 5.83 9.29
N PHE A 175 13.95 6.28 8.07
CA PHE A 175 14.48 7.52 7.51
C PHE A 175 13.42 8.61 7.40
N VAL A 176 12.32 8.36 6.69
CA VAL A 176 11.32 9.40 6.39
C VAL A 176 10.55 9.79 7.66
N CYS A 177 10.03 8.81 8.40
CA CYS A 177 9.35 9.06 9.67
C CYS A 177 10.24 9.78 10.68
N SER A 178 11.54 9.44 10.72
CA SER A 178 12.52 10.11 11.58
C SER A 178 12.68 11.59 11.22
N LEU A 179 12.76 11.92 9.92
CA LEU A 179 12.80 13.30 9.47
C LEU A 179 11.52 14.06 9.81
N VAL A 180 10.35 13.44 9.64
CA VAL A 180 9.07 14.07 9.99
C VAL A 180 9.02 14.39 11.49
N ARG A 181 9.49 13.49 12.36
CA ARG A 181 9.60 13.76 13.81
C ARG A 181 10.50 14.95 14.13
N GLU A 182 11.59 15.11 13.39
CA GLU A 182 12.60 16.15 13.65
C GLU A 182 12.20 17.52 13.08
N GLU A 183 11.55 17.55 11.92
CA GLU A 183 11.34 18.78 11.14
C GLU A 183 9.89 19.31 11.19
N ILE A 184 8.92 18.46 11.51
CA ILE A 184 7.49 18.81 11.48
C ILE A 184 6.94 18.84 12.90
N ASP A 185 6.27 19.95 13.24
CA ASP A 185 5.63 20.09 14.54
C ASP A 185 4.39 19.19 14.68
N GLU A 186 3.92 19.02 15.92
CA GLU A 186 2.81 18.13 16.22
C GLU A 186 1.54 18.46 15.40
N ALA A 187 1.26 19.74 15.17
CA ALA A 187 0.10 20.16 14.38
C ALA A 187 0.23 19.77 12.90
N GLY A 188 1.42 19.95 12.31
CA GLY A 188 1.73 19.49 10.96
C GLY A 188 1.62 17.97 10.84
N GLN A 189 2.14 17.23 11.81
CA GLN A 189 2.05 15.77 11.80
C GLN A 189 0.59 15.29 11.94
N LEU A 190 -0.22 15.90 12.82
CA LEU A 190 -1.65 15.56 12.94
C LEU A 190 -2.43 15.82 11.64
N TYR A 191 -2.05 16.86 10.89
CA TYR A 191 -2.61 17.11 9.56
C TYR A 191 -2.22 16.00 8.56
N MET A 192 -0.94 15.62 8.51
CA MET A 192 -0.44 14.53 7.65
C MET A 192 -1.14 13.21 7.97
N VAL A 193 -1.19 12.85 9.25
CA VAL A 193 -1.85 11.63 9.73
C VAL A 193 -3.34 11.59 9.37
N ARG A 194 -4.05 12.71 9.52
CA ARG A 194 -5.46 12.78 9.11
C ARG A 194 -5.58 12.50 7.61
N ARG A 195 -4.71 13.09 6.79
CA ARG A 195 -4.71 12.87 5.34
C ARG A 195 -4.37 11.42 4.98
N LEU A 196 -3.49 10.76 5.72
CA LEU A 196 -3.13 9.34 5.54
C LEU A 196 -4.26 8.38 5.91
N LEU A 197 -5.09 8.74 6.90
CA LEU A 197 -6.12 7.86 7.44
C LEU A 197 -7.54 8.17 6.94
N ILE A 198 -7.77 9.36 6.40
CA ILE A 198 -9.08 9.86 5.97
C ILE A 198 -8.99 10.40 4.54
N ASP A 199 -9.70 9.71 3.64
CA ASP A 199 -9.86 10.13 2.25
C ASP A 199 -11.13 10.97 2.08
N ASP A 200 -11.01 12.28 2.27
CA ASP A 200 -12.14 13.21 2.10
C ASP A 200 -12.79 13.17 0.69
N SER A 201 -12.11 12.56 -0.29
CA SER A 201 -12.60 12.48 -1.68
C SER A 201 -13.34 11.18 -2.00
N ALA A 202 -13.22 10.14 -1.16
CA ALA A 202 -13.89 8.86 -1.33
C ALA A 202 -15.37 8.90 -0.92
N GLU A 203 -16.15 7.96 -1.46
CA GLU A 203 -17.55 7.74 -1.04
C GLU A 203 -17.66 7.36 0.45
N ASN A 204 -16.72 6.54 0.93
CA ASN A 204 -16.53 6.27 2.35
C ASN A 204 -15.20 6.86 2.82
N PRO A 205 -15.15 8.08 3.37
CA PRO A 205 -13.88 8.72 3.75
C PRO A 205 -13.05 7.96 4.79
N ARG A 206 -13.67 7.06 5.55
CA ARG A 206 -13.01 6.30 6.63
C ARG A 206 -12.45 4.97 6.18
N TRP A 207 -12.49 4.65 4.88
CA TRP A 207 -12.16 3.33 4.37
C TRP A 207 -10.76 2.83 4.77
N ILE A 208 -9.79 3.73 4.94
CA ILE A 208 -8.44 3.38 5.43
C ILE A 208 -8.43 3.19 6.94
N ILE A 209 -8.85 4.18 7.74
CA ILE A 209 -8.78 4.07 9.20
C ILE A 209 -9.58 2.90 9.75
N ASP A 210 -10.76 2.63 9.18
CA ASP A 210 -11.61 1.52 9.60
C ASP A 210 -10.97 0.17 9.18
N TRP A 211 -10.28 0.11 8.04
CA TRP A 211 -9.50 -1.06 7.63
C TRP A 211 -8.30 -1.28 8.55
N VAL A 212 -7.46 -0.27 8.77
CA VAL A 212 -6.30 -0.35 9.66
C VAL A 212 -6.75 -0.83 11.04
N HIS A 213 -7.79 -0.22 11.61
CA HIS A 213 -8.36 -0.63 12.90
C HIS A 213 -8.72 -2.13 12.94
N SER A 214 -9.32 -2.65 11.86
CA SER A 214 -9.71 -4.05 11.76
C SER A 214 -8.54 -5.05 11.74
N GLU A 215 -7.34 -4.60 11.38
CA GLU A 215 -6.12 -5.41 11.33
C GLU A 215 -5.29 -5.35 12.63
N LEU A 216 -5.62 -4.43 13.55
CA LEU A 216 -4.89 -4.22 14.79
C LEU A 216 -5.42 -5.06 15.95
N ASP A 217 -4.54 -5.30 16.94
CA ASP A 217 -4.98 -5.90 18.21
C ASP A 217 -5.73 -4.87 19.08
N PRO A 218 -6.54 -5.31 20.08
CA PRO A 218 -7.39 -4.39 20.84
C PRO A 218 -6.64 -3.26 21.56
N SER A 219 -5.38 -3.48 21.94
CA SER A 219 -4.53 -2.47 22.58
C SER A 219 -4.08 -1.41 21.59
N GLU A 220 -3.75 -1.81 20.37
CA GLU A 220 -3.35 -0.91 19.29
C GLU A 220 -4.54 -0.16 18.67
N GLN A 221 -5.72 -0.78 18.64
CA GLN A 221 -6.97 -0.12 18.28
C GLN A 221 -7.22 1.11 19.17
N VAL A 222 -6.98 1.00 20.47
CA VAL A 222 -7.10 2.14 21.40
C VAL A 222 -6.11 3.25 21.04
N LEU A 223 -4.87 2.93 20.65
CA LEU A 223 -3.89 3.94 20.23
C LEU A 223 -4.37 4.70 18.97
N LEU A 224 -4.94 3.97 18.00
CA LEU A 224 -5.49 4.58 16.79
C LEU A 224 -6.71 5.46 17.09
N GLU A 225 -7.62 5.02 17.96
CA GLU A 225 -8.80 5.78 18.39
C GLU A 225 -8.41 7.06 19.16
N GLU A 226 -7.43 6.99 20.05
CA GLU A 226 -6.91 8.15 20.78
C GLU A 226 -6.26 9.17 19.84
N LEU A 227 -5.51 8.71 18.83
CA LEU A 227 -4.93 9.56 17.81
C LEU A 227 -6.00 10.21 16.93
N GLU A 228 -7.02 9.44 16.54
CA GLU A 228 -8.15 9.94 15.77
C GLU A 228 -8.84 11.11 16.48
N ALA A 229 -9.10 10.98 17.78
CA ALA A 229 -9.69 12.04 18.58
C ALA A 229 -8.86 13.34 18.56
N ARG A 230 -7.52 13.24 18.48
CA ARG A 230 -6.62 14.40 18.43
C ARG A 230 -6.74 15.18 17.12
N PHE A 231 -6.71 14.51 15.97
CA PHE A 231 -6.79 15.23 14.69
C PHE A 231 -8.23 15.64 14.32
N GLN A 232 -9.26 15.02 14.89
CA GLN A 232 -10.64 15.54 14.79
C GLN A 232 -10.82 16.87 15.55
N GLY A 233 -10.05 17.05 16.64
CA GLY A 233 -10.03 18.29 17.41
C GLY A 233 -9.07 19.36 16.88
N ALA A 234 -8.16 19.01 15.97
CA ALA A 234 -7.20 19.92 15.37
C ALA A 234 -7.84 20.73 14.24
N ALA A 235 -7.71 22.06 14.29
CA ALA A 235 -8.06 22.91 13.16
C ALA A 235 -7.05 22.71 12.01
N GLN A 236 -7.52 22.75 10.76
CA GLN A 236 -6.62 22.69 9.60
C GLN A 236 -5.58 23.82 9.69
N PRO A 237 -4.27 23.53 9.47
CA PRO A 237 -3.26 24.58 9.40
C PRO A 237 -3.60 25.55 8.26
N ALA A 238 -3.36 26.84 8.51
CA ALA A 238 -3.74 27.96 7.63
C ALA A 238 -2.80 28.14 6.43
#